data_AF-W4AYR8-F1
#
_entry.id   AF-W4AYR8-F1
#
_cell.length_a   1.000
_cell.length_b   1.000
_cell.length_c   1.000
_cell.angle_alpha   90.00
_cell.angle_beta   90.00
_cell.angle_gamma   90.00
#
_symmetry.space_group_name_H-M   'P 1'
#
loop_
_entity.id
_entity.type
_entity.pdbx_description
1 polymer ?
#
loop_
_entity_poly.entity_id
_entity_poly.type
_entity_poly.pdbx_seq_one_letter_code
_entity_poly.pdbx_strand_id
1 'polypeptide(L)'
;MKSMVASETDPNANPPFQKEADYSYHDTMILCTISSQEYMNLSLHFLDKNLLHVSLLLCNRALESMLNALYIKKERRRPTSNIVLDDILRMFSKHSGLNVESLIFIQTISYLSHESSLISKIQPTYLMNLIKRADALLLQIASQLELHYKTYHSVFEK
;
A
#
# COMPACT_ATOMS: atom_id res chain seq x y z
N MET A 1 42.30 31.00 34.95
CA MET A 1 42.21 29.71 34.24
C MET A 1 40.78 29.21 34.38
N LYS A 2 40.06 29.07 33.26
CA LYS A 2 38.68 28.58 33.17
C LYS A 2 38.70 27.04 33.21
N SER A 3 37.85 26.43 34.04
CA SER A 3 37.52 25.01 33.94
C SER A 3 36.10 24.91 33.39
N MET A 4 35.97 24.46 32.14
CA MET A 4 34.70 24.10 31.52
C MET A 4 34.52 22.59 31.72
N VAL A 5 33.47 22.22 32.45
CA VAL A 5 32.97 20.86 32.54
C VAL A 5 32.40 20.49 31.18
N ALA A 6 33.03 19.53 30.50
CA ALA A 6 32.47 18.91 29.31
C ALA A 6 31.35 17.97 29.76
N SER A 7 30.11 18.29 29.38
CA SER A 7 29.00 17.35 29.46
C SER A 7 29.20 16.29 28.38
N GLU A 8 29.41 15.05 28.80
CA GLU A 8 29.44 13.87 27.95
C GLU A 8 28.05 13.68 27.31
N THR A 9 27.92 14.04 26.03
CA THR A 9 26.77 13.67 25.20
C THR A 9 26.92 12.21 24.80
N ASP A 10 25.95 11.42 25.23
CA ASP A 10 25.79 9.99 24.97
C ASP A 10 25.77 9.72 23.44
N PRO A 11 26.74 8.98 22.86
CA PRO A 11 26.88 8.81 21.40
C PRO A 11 25.79 7.92 20.79
N ASN A 12 24.84 7.43 21.59
CA ASN A 12 23.77 6.54 21.17
C ASN A 12 22.37 7.21 21.15
N ALA A 13 22.30 8.53 21.40
CA ALA A 13 21.05 9.27 21.28
C ALA A 13 20.78 9.61 19.80
N ASN A 14 19.87 8.86 19.15
CA ASN A 14 19.35 9.27 17.85
C ASN A 14 18.82 10.71 17.95
N PRO A 15 19.20 11.62 17.04
CA PRO A 15 18.79 13.02 17.10
C PRO A 15 17.26 13.14 17.10
N PRO A 16 16.69 14.11 17.85
CA PRO A 16 15.24 14.24 18.02
C PRO A 16 14.46 14.30 16.70
N PHE A 17 15.05 14.91 15.66
CA PHE A 17 14.49 14.98 14.30
C PHE A 17 14.31 13.62 13.61
N GLN A 18 15.15 12.63 13.93
CA GLN A 18 15.05 11.29 13.35
C GLN A 18 13.90 10.50 13.96
N LYS A 19 13.68 10.66 15.28
CA LYS A 19 12.52 10.06 15.96
C LYS A 19 11.20 10.64 15.47
N GLU A 20 11.10 11.96 15.30
CA GLU A 20 9.89 12.61 14.78
C GLU A 20 9.55 12.20 13.35
N ALA A 21 10.56 12.05 12.48
CA ALA A 21 10.37 11.56 11.11
C ALA A 21 9.89 10.09 11.09
N ASP A 22 10.45 9.23 11.95
CA ASP A 22 10.06 7.82 12.05
C ASP A 22 8.62 7.65 12.56
N TYR A 23 8.17 8.44 13.56
CA TYR A 23 6.77 8.47 13.98
C TYR A 23 5.84 8.94 12.85
N SER A 24 6.22 10.01 12.14
CA SER A 24 5.46 10.55 11.01
C SER A 24 5.31 9.54 9.86
N TYR A 25 6.33 8.73 9.58
CA TYR A 25 6.26 7.67 8.57
C TYR A 25 5.37 6.51 9.01
N HIS A 26 5.43 6.13 10.29
CA HIS A 26 4.55 5.10 10.84
C HIS A 26 3.07 5.49 10.71
N ASP A 27 2.71 6.70 11.12
CA ASP A 27 1.34 7.22 10.99
C ASP A 27 0.88 7.28 9.53
N THR A 28 1.78 7.66 8.63
CA THR A 28 1.49 7.70 7.18
C THR A 28 1.23 6.28 6.65
N MET A 29 2.02 5.29 7.05
CA MET A 29 1.80 3.89 6.67
C MET A 29 0.46 3.37 7.18
N ILE A 30 0.10 3.67 8.43
CA ILE A 30 -1.20 3.32 9.01
C ILE A 30 -2.34 3.95 8.18
N LEU A 31 -2.25 5.24 7.87
CA LEU A 31 -3.25 5.93 7.06
C LEU A 31 -3.40 5.29 5.67
N CYS A 32 -2.30 4.92 5.04
CA CYS A 32 -2.30 4.19 3.76
C CYS A 32 -3.03 2.84 3.87
N THR A 33 -2.81 2.09 4.95
CA THR A 33 -3.48 0.80 5.16
C THR A 33 -4.98 0.96 5.41
N ILE A 34 -5.40 1.94 6.22
CA ILE A 34 -6.82 2.26 6.46
C ILE A 34 -7.50 2.69 5.15
N SER A 35 -6.85 3.58 4.39
CA SER A 35 -7.39 4.03 3.10
C SER A 35 -7.56 2.86 2.13
N SER A 36 -6.61 1.91 2.13
CA SER A 36 -6.71 0.70 1.31
C SER A 36 -7.92 -0.16 1.69
N GLN A 37 -8.17 -0.36 2.99
CA GLN A 37 -9.35 -1.07 3.49
C GLN A 37 -10.65 -0.41 3.03
N GLU A 38 -10.76 0.91 3.20
CA GLU A 38 -11.96 1.66 2.81
C GLU A 38 -12.20 1.61 1.30
N TYR A 39 -11.14 1.73 0.49
CA TYR A 39 -11.27 1.59 -0.97
C TYR A 39 -11.75 0.20 -1.38
N MET A 40 -11.31 -0.88 -0.72
CA MET A 40 -11.79 -2.23 -1.01
C MET A 40 -13.25 -2.42 -0.59
N ASN A 41 -13.65 -1.89 0.57
CA ASN A 41 -15.05 -1.89 1.01
C ASN A 41 -15.95 -1.18 -0.01
N LEU A 42 -15.53 0.01 -0.46
CA LEU A 42 -16.25 0.77 -1.49
C LEU A 42 -16.24 0.04 -2.84
N SER A 43 -15.12 -0.59 -3.22
CA SER A 43 -15.02 -1.37 -4.45
C SER A 43 -16.10 -2.45 -4.52
N LEU A 44 -16.31 -3.20 -3.43
CA LEU A 44 -17.39 -4.18 -3.33
C LEU A 44 -18.78 -3.53 -3.37
N HIS A 45 -18.97 -2.44 -2.64
CA HIS A 45 -20.24 -1.71 -2.65
C HIS A 45 -20.64 -1.29 -4.08
N PHE A 46 -19.70 -0.75 -4.86
CA PHE A 46 -19.98 -0.33 -6.23
C PHE A 46 -20.11 -1.49 -7.21
N LEU A 47 -19.45 -2.62 -6.95
CA LEU A 47 -19.65 -3.86 -7.71
C LEU A 47 -21.11 -4.34 -7.59
N ASP A 48 -21.66 -4.35 -6.38
CA ASP A 48 -23.05 -4.75 -6.11
C ASP A 48 -24.08 -3.83 -6.78
N LYS A 49 -23.70 -2.57 -7.04
CA LYS A 49 -24.49 -1.59 -7.79
C LYS A 49 -24.27 -1.68 -9.31
N ASN A 50 -23.51 -2.66 -9.79
CA ASN A 50 -23.13 -2.85 -11.19
C ASN A 50 -22.36 -1.64 -11.78
N LEU A 51 -21.70 -0.85 -10.93
CA LEU A 51 -20.85 0.27 -11.31
C LEU A 51 -19.40 -0.20 -11.49
N LEU A 52 -19.19 -1.07 -12.50
CA LEU A 52 -17.98 -1.87 -12.67
C LEU A 52 -16.69 -1.03 -12.78
N HIS A 53 -16.74 0.06 -13.54
CA HIS A 53 -15.57 0.93 -13.70
C HIS A 53 -15.17 1.61 -12.38
N VAL A 54 -16.15 2.12 -11.62
CA VAL A 54 -15.90 2.75 -10.32
C VAL A 54 -15.36 1.74 -9.33
N SER A 55 -15.94 0.53 -9.31
CA SER A 55 -15.48 -0.58 -8.49
C SER A 55 -14.01 -0.92 -8.77
N LEU A 56 -13.61 -1.05 -10.04
CA LEU A 56 -12.22 -1.33 -10.39
C LEU A 56 -11.28 -0.16 -10.08
N LEU A 57 -11.72 1.08 -10.31
CA LEU A 57 -10.93 2.27 -9.98
C LEU A 57 -10.58 2.31 -8.49
N LEU A 58 -11.55 2.02 -7.62
CA LEU A 58 -11.34 1.94 -6.18
C LEU A 58 -10.43 0.77 -5.80
N CYS A 59 -10.58 -0.39 -6.44
CA CYS A 59 -9.67 -1.51 -6.27
C CYS A 59 -8.21 -1.12 -6.63
N ASN A 60 -8.01 -0.35 -7.71
CA ASN A 60 -6.68 0.16 -8.06
C ASN A 60 -6.16 1.16 -7.00
N ARG A 61 -7.01 2.08 -6.50
CA ARG A 61 -6.63 3.00 -5.41
C ARG A 61 -6.25 2.28 -4.13
N ALA A 62 -6.89 1.16 -3.82
CA ALA A 62 -6.52 0.34 -2.68
C ALA A 62 -5.09 -0.23 -2.81
N LEU A 63 -4.75 -0.75 -4.00
CA LEU A 63 -3.41 -1.25 -4.32
C LEU A 63 -2.37 -0.13 -4.26
N GLU A 64 -2.62 1.02 -4.88
CA GLU A 64 -1.73 2.19 -4.83
C GLU A 64 -1.46 2.64 -3.40
N SER A 65 -2.50 2.72 -2.57
CA SER A 65 -2.36 3.11 -1.17
C SER A 65 -1.48 2.13 -0.39
N MET A 66 -1.66 0.82 -0.60
CA MET A 66 -0.87 -0.19 0.07
C MET A 66 0.59 -0.23 -0.42
N LEU A 67 0.81 0.00 -1.73
CA LEU A 67 2.15 0.15 -2.30
C LEU A 67 2.86 1.38 -1.74
N ASN A 68 2.15 2.49 -1.49
CA ASN A 68 2.71 3.66 -0.81
C ASN A 68 3.18 3.32 0.62
N ALA A 69 2.41 2.54 1.38
CA ALA A 69 2.85 2.08 2.69
C ALA A 69 4.12 1.22 2.61
N LEU A 70 4.17 0.28 1.65
CA LEU A 70 5.34 -0.58 1.44
C LEU A 70 6.57 0.24 1.02
N TYR A 71 6.37 1.24 0.17
CA TYR A 71 7.43 2.14 -0.27
C TYR A 71 8.01 2.93 0.89
N ILE A 72 7.16 3.54 1.72
CA ILE A 72 7.58 4.28 2.92
C ILE A 72 8.38 3.37 3.84
N LYS A 73 7.94 2.12 4.04
CA LYS A 73 8.67 1.13 4.84
C LYS A 73 10.07 0.85 4.29
N LYS A 74 10.20 0.66 2.98
CA LYS A 74 11.45 0.25 2.33
C LYS A 74 12.43 1.41 2.17
N GLU A 75 11.93 2.54 1.70
CA GLU A 75 12.74 3.69 1.29
C GLU A 75 12.88 4.75 2.40
N ARG A 76 12.14 4.61 3.52
CA ARG A 76 12.10 5.56 4.65
C ARG A 76 11.84 7.01 4.21
N ARG A 77 11.01 7.17 3.18
CA ARG A 77 10.57 8.45 2.65
C ARG A 77 9.20 8.33 2.00
N ARG A 78 8.49 9.46 1.91
CA ARG A 78 7.23 9.52 1.16
C ARG A 78 7.50 9.50 -0.34
N PRO A 79 6.63 8.85 -1.14
CA PRO A 79 6.70 8.96 -2.59
C PRO A 79 6.41 10.41 -3.00
N THR A 80 7.26 10.97 -3.86
CA THR A 80 7.12 12.34 -4.39
C THR A 80 6.26 12.41 -5.66
N SER A 81 5.96 11.26 -6.23
CA SER A 81 5.16 11.05 -7.44
C SER A 81 4.48 9.70 -7.34
N ASN A 82 3.65 9.36 -8.32
CA ASN A 82 3.10 8.01 -8.44
C ASN A 82 4.24 6.98 -8.46
N ILE A 83 4.05 5.87 -7.73
CA ILE A 83 4.97 4.74 -7.71
C ILE A 83 5.01 4.12 -9.10
N VAL A 84 6.19 4.07 -9.71
CA VAL A 84 6.39 3.48 -11.04
C VAL A 84 6.80 2.00 -10.93
N LEU A 85 6.78 1.29 -12.06
CA LEU A 85 7.12 -0.14 -12.13
C LEU A 85 8.46 -0.47 -11.46
N ASP A 86 9.48 0.35 -11.69
CA ASP A 86 10.83 0.16 -11.15
C ASP A 86 10.85 0.25 -9.62
N ASP A 87 10.04 1.13 -9.04
CA ASP A 87 9.88 1.23 -7.60
C ASP A 87 9.23 -0.05 -7.05
N ILE A 88 8.20 -0.55 -7.72
CA ILE A 88 7.51 -1.80 -7.33
C ILE A 88 8.48 -2.99 -7.38
N LEU A 89 9.27 -3.09 -8.45
CA LEU A 89 10.30 -4.12 -8.60
C LEU A 89 11.32 -4.11 -7.45
N ARG A 90 11.76 -2.93 -7.01
CA ARG A 90 12.69 -2.80 -5.87
C ARG A 90 12.05 -3.19 -4.54
N MET A 91 10.75 -2.94 -4.38
CA MET A 91 10.00 -3.34 -3.18
C MET A 91 9.83 -4.87 -3.08
N PHE A 92 9.82 -5.57 -4.22
CA PHE A 92 9.58 -7.02 -4.29
C PHE A 92 10.89 -7.77 -4.02
N SER A 93 11.22 -7.93 -2.73
CA SER A 93 12.38 -8.76 -2.34
C SER A 93 12.09 -10.24 -2.63
N LYS A 94 13.14 -11.05 -2.86
CA LYS A 94 13.03 -12.50 -3.06
C LYS A 94 12.26 -13.26 -1.96
N HIS A 95 12.12 -12.66 -0.77
CA HIS A 95 11.44 -13.24 0.39
C HIS A 95 10.06 -12.64 0.67
N SER A 96 9.62 -11.66 -0.13
CA SER A 96 8.33 -10.96 0.08
C SER A 96 7.10 -11.79 -0.29
N GLY A 97 7.26 -12.89 -1.04
CA GLY A 97 6.15 -13.61 -1.66
C GLY A 97 5.51 -12.85 -2.84
N LEU A 98 5.88 -11.58 -3.05
CA LEU A 98 5.49 -10.79 -4.22
C LEU A 98 6.40 -11.16 -5.39
N ASN A 99 5.81 -11.72 -6.43
CA ASN A 99 6.53 -12.22 -7.59
C ASN A 99 6.18 -11.42 -8.86
N VAL A 100 6.73 -11.85 -9.99
CA VAL A 100 6.46 -11.24 -11.30
C VAL A 100 4.97 -11.27 -11.65
N GLU A 101 4.22 -12.30 -11.23
CA GLU A 101 2.78 -12.37 -11.48
C GLU A 101 2.01 -11.31 -10.67
N SER A 102 2.42 -11.04 -9.43
CA SER A 102 1.85 -9.93 -8.63
C SER A 102 2.10 -8.59 -9.31
N LEU A 103 3.29 -8.40 -9.88
CA LEU A 103 3.65 -7.18 -10.60
C LEU A 103 2.79 -7.00 -11.87
N ILE A 104 2.70 -8.04 -12.69
CA ILE A 104 1.87 -8.06 -13.90
C ILE A 104 0.42 -7.77 -13.53
N PHE A 105 -0.08 -8.37 -12.45
CA PHE A 105 -1.43 -8.14 -11.98
C PHE A 105 -1.67 -6.67 -11.58
N ILE A 106 -0.79 -6.06 -10.78
CA ILE A 106 -0.89 -4.64 -10.41
C ILE A 106 -0.93 -3.75 -11.66
N GLN A 107 -0.01 -3.97 -12.61
CA GLN A 107 0.03 -3.21 -13.85
C GLN A 107 -1.24 -3.38 -14.69
N THR A 108 -1.77 -4.61 -14.73
CA THR A 108 -3.03 -4.91 -15.43
C THR A 108 -4.19 -4.15 -14.80
N ILE A 109 -4.32 -4.15 -13.47
CA ILE A 109 -5.37 -3.42 -12.76
C ILE A 109 -5.24 -1.91 -12.98
N SER A 110 -4.02 -1.38 -12.88
CA SER A 110 -3.75 0.04 -13.13
C SER A 110 -4.17 0.44 -14.55
N TYR A 111 -3.72 -0.28 -15.58
CA TYR A 111 -4.12 -0.04 -16.97
C TYR A 111 -5.63 -0.12 -17.15
N LEU A 112 -6.25 -1.21 -16.71
CA LEU A 112 -7.68 -1.45 -16.84
C LEU A 112 -8.54 -0.38 -16.13
N SER A 113 -8.05 0.18 -15.02
CA SER A 113 -8.74 1.25 -14.29
C SER A 113 -8.78 2.59 -15.02
N HIS A 114 -7.90 2.80 -16.00
CA HIS A 114 -7.91 3.99 -16.87
C HIS A 114 -8.73 3.76 -18.16
N GLU A 115 -8.98 2.51 -18.53
CA GLU A 115 -9.66 2.11 -19.77
C GLU A 115 -11.14 1.77 -19.55
N SER A 116 -11.95 2.79 -19.23
CA SER A 116 -13.39 2.64 -18.96
C SER A 116 -14.17 1.87 -20.03
N SER A 117 -13.77 2.00 -21.29
CA SER A 117 -14.39 1.31 -22.43
C SER A 117 -14.23 -0.21 -22.36
N LEU A 118 -13.09 -0.71 -21.87
CA LEU A 118 -12.84 -2.14 -21.69
C LEU A 118 -13.64 -2.70 -20.52
N ILE A 119 -13.74 -1.94 -19.42
CA ILE A 119 -14.46 -2.38 -18.22
C ILE A 119 -15.96 -2.50 -18.44
N SER A 120 -16.53 -1.61 -19.25
CA SER A 120 -17.96 -1.66 -19.60
C SER A 120 -18.38 -3.00 -20.24
N LYS A 121 -17.43 -3.77 -20.78
CA LYS A 121 -17.67 -5.06 -21.45
C LYS A 121 -17.37 -6.28 -20.57
N ILE A 122 -16.82 -6.07 -19.37
CA ILE A 122 -16.44 -7.15 -18.45
C ILE A 122 -17.70 -7.65 -17.72
N GLN A 123 -17.83 -8.97 -17.56
CA GLN A 123 -18.88 -9.54 -16.71
C GLN A 123 -18.58 -9.25 -15.23
N PRO A 124 -19.58 -8.92 -14.41
CA PRO A 124 -19.38 -8.63 -12.98
C PRO A 124 -18.63 -9.75 -12.23
N THR A 125 -18.84 -11.01 -12.63
CA THR A 125 -18.15 -12.18 -12.07
C THR A 125 -16.64 -12.17 -12.31
N TYR A 126 -16.18 -11.71 -13.48
CA TYR A 126 -14.75 -11.56 -13.74
C TYR A 126 -14.16 -10.41 -12.92
N LEU A 127 -14.87 -9.29 -12.77
CA LEU A 127 -14.43 -8.20 -11.92
C LEU A 127 -14.35 -8.63 -10.43
N MET A 128 -15.32 -9.41 -9.96
CA MET A 128 -15.28 -10.02 -8.63
C MET A 128 -14.01 -10.85 -8.42
N ASN A 129 -13.60 -11.65 -9.42
CA ASN A 129 -12.36 -12.43 -9.33
C ASN A 129 -11.10 -11.55 -9.30
N LEU A 130 -11.09 -10.44 -10.04
CA LEU A 130 -10.01 -9.46 -9.96
C LEU A 130 -9.93 -8.84 -8.55
N ILE A 131 -11.07 -8.45 -7.97
CA ILE A 131 -11.13 -7.88 -6.61
C ILE A 131 -10.68 -8.89 -5.56
N LYS A 132 -11.09 -10.17 -5.67
CA LYS A 132 -10.58 -11.24 -4.78
C LYS A 132 -9.08 -11.42 -4.88
N ARG A 133 -8.51 -11.36 -6.08
CA ARG A 133 -7.06 -11.43 -6.27
C ARG A 133 -6.34 -10.21 -5.69
N ALA A 134 -6.92 -9.01 -5.84
CA ALA A 134 -6.39 -7.81 -5.21
C ALA A 134 -6.43 -7.88 -3.68
N ASP A 135 -7.54 -8.36 -3.10
CA ASP A 135 -7.68 -8.57 -1.66
C ASP A 135 -6.60 -9.52 -1.10
N ALA A 136 -6.38 -10.67 -1.76
CA ALA A 136 -5.32 -11.60 -1.39
C ALA A 136 -3.92 -10.96 -1.49
N LEU A 137 -3.68 -10.14 -2.51
CA LEU A 137 -2.42 -9.41 -2.66
C LEU A 137 -2.23 -8.35 -1.58
N LEU A 138 -3.29 -7.62 -1.20
CA LEU A 138 -3.26 -6.64 -0.13
C LEU A 138 -2.95 -7.28 1.22
N LEU A 139 -3.49 -8.47 1.52
CA LEU A 139 -3.10 -9.26 2.68
C LEU A 139 -1.61 -9.62 2.69
N GLN A 140 -1.06 -10.01 1.53
CA GLN A 140 0.37 -10.32 1.40
C GLN A 140 1.26 -9.08 1.58
N ILE A 141 0.83 -7.91 1.12
CA ILE A 141 1.58 -6.67 1.35
C ILE A 141 1.45 -6.25 2.82
N ALA A 142 0.26 -6.33 3.41
CA ALA A 142 0.01 -5.96 4.80
C ALA A 142 0.87 -6.77 5.77
N SER A 143 1.04 -8.07 5.52
CA SER A 143 1.91 -8.93 6.34
C SER A 143 3.38 -8.48 6.31
N GLN A 144 3.83 -7.87 5.21
CA GLN A 144 5.18 -7.32 5.09
C GLN A 144 5.35 -5.97 5.77
N LEU A 145 4.28 -5.28 6.16
CA LEU A 145 4.40 -3.99 6.83
C LEU A 145 4.84 -4.14 8.29
N GLU A 146 4.60 -5.31 8.91
CA GLU A 146 4.97 -5.61 10.31
C GLU A 146 4.49 -4.53 11.30
N LEU A 147 3.29 -3.98 11.04
CA LEU A 147 2.66 -3.00 11.92
C LEU A 147 2.23 -3.68 13.23
N HIS A 148 2.24 -2.93 14.33
CA HIS A 148 1.88 -3.42 15.67
C HIS A 148 0.47 -4.00 15.76
N TYR A 149 -0.42 -3.63 14.84
CA TYR A 149 -1.78 -4.13 14.72
C TYR A 149 -2.09 -4.40 13.26
N LYS A 150 -2.97 -5.39 13.01
CA LYS A 150 -3.50 -5.63 11.67
C LYS A 150 -4.38 -4.46 11.27
N THR A 151 -3.97 -3.76 10.23
CA THR A 151 -4.71 -2.61 9.68
C THR A 151 -5.47 -2.93 8.41
N TYR A 152 -5.17 -4.06 7.77
CA TYR A 152 -5.92 -4.59 6.64
C TYR A 152 -6.43 -6.01 6.96
N HIS A 153 -7.69 -6.25 6.65
CA HIS A 153 -8.37 -7.53 6.77
C HIS A 153 -9.08 -7.82 5.45
N SER A 154 -9.22 -9.11 5.12
CA SER A 154 -9.94 -9.50 3.90
C SER A 154 -11.34 -8.89 3.92
N VAL A 155 -11.75 -8.28 2.82
CA VAL A 155 -13.15 -7.81 2.67
C VAL A 155 -14.14 -8.95 2.38
N PHE A 156 -13.64 -10.19 2.26
CA PHE A 156 -14.43 -11.39 2.02
C PHE A 156 -14.55 -12.31 3.23
N GLU A 157 -13.72 -12.13 4.25
CA GLU A 157 -13.79 -12.88 5.51
C GLU A 157 -14.56 -12.02 6.54
N LYS A 158 -15.62 -12.59 7.11
CA LYS A 158 -16.40 -11.97 8.19
C LYS A 158 -16.03 -12.57 9.53
#